data_AF-A0A2E2XGX5-F1
#
_entry.id   AF-A0A2E2XGX5-F1
#
_cell.length_a   1.000
_cell.length_b   1.000
_cell.length_c   1.000
_cell.angle_alpha   90.00
_cell.angle_beta   90.00
_cell.angle_gamma   90.00
#
_symmetry.space_group_name_H-M   'P 1'
#
loop_
_entity.id
_entity.type
_entity.pdbx_description
1 polymer ?
#
loop_
_entity_poly.entity_id
_entity_poly.type
_entity_poly.pdbx_seq_one_letter_code
_entity_poly.pdbx_strand_id
1 'polypeptide(L)'
;MSIEIENLGKFVFEYISKYREGYESFTSLPPNGAGYPKYTISPFLKSEAFEVILAEDGVVINEVANEPDHQWYIAGGPALKVDLEPTKTPSEVTQIIEDNGLTGKSIGIYRIVAKEHIPSAVWKGKIKNISFQKTVVDDELNVSLHLTEVKTSLKKLVCNLTFGAYGIVLDPHLPDARSSFGEPYVIEKMGFFPADFDNRRFFNYIEIFGQSDIEAWDERIISLRVRNDLRRDFAKTLSSPEGNNGGSISMGATNQWVENYTNRLGTLKQAIDDFRNTLLFQSHETEDVFHKLIEKHPILLDVYGSCESKPKLHYPDGELSPIGKTYVEPDFIVSYADQAYKLVELERASKNIATKQGQPRAEVGQAAFQTAEWVHYIREHYNQIRTRYPGIHTKCRTSLIMSRSTQSSFSNVADINRYKEMIIQQYTVDEFLTYDDLLDRACNAYTVLTGLSPHGTKGDGGIKI
;
A
#
# COMPACT_ATOMS: atom_id res chain seq x y z
N MET A 1 26.66 18.24 -17.68
CA MET A 1 27.88 17.57 -17.17
C MET A 1 27.40 16.31 -16.46
N SER A 2 28.05 15.15 -16.59
CA SER A 2 27.56 13.94 -15.90
C SER A 2 27.85 14.03 -14.40
N ILE A 3 26.94 13.51 -13.57
CA ILE A 3 27.11 13.45 -12.13
C ILE A 3 28.23 12.47 -11.76
N GLU A 4 29.02 12.80 -10.73
CA GLU A 4 29.96 11.86 -10.14
C GLU A 4 29.23 10.87 -9.23
N ILE A 5 29.61 9.59 -9.28
CA ILE A 5 28.96 8.51 -8.52
C ILE A 5 28.92 8.78 -7.00
N GLU A 6 29.91 9.48 -6.45
CA GLU A 6 29.91 9.88 -5.04
C GLU A 6 28.84 10.91 -4.71
N ASN A 7 28.58 11.87 -5.60
CA ASN A 7 27.53 12.87 -5.42
C ASN A 7 26.15 12.24 -5.61
N LEU A 8 26.03 11.29 -6.54
CA LEU A 8 24.82 10.46 -6.66
C LEU A 8 24.57 9.66 -5.37
N GLY A 9 25.62 9.09 -4.76
CA GLY A 9 25.51 8.41 -3.47
C GLY A 9 24.97 9.32 -2.35
N LYS A 10 25.47 10.55 -2.25
CA LYS A 10 24.94 11.55 -1.28
C LYS A 10 23.47 11.87 -1.54
N PHE A 11 23.10 12.10 -2.80
CA PHE A 11 21.72 12.35 -3.18
C PHE A 11 20.81 11.19 -2.75
N VAL A 12 21.23 9.94 -2.97
CA VAL A 12 20.43 8.76 -2.61
C VAL A 12 20.25 8.64 -1.09
N PHE A 13 21.28 8.90 -0.28
CA PHE A 13 21.14 8.92 1.18
C PHE A 13 20.17 10.02 1.65
N GLU A 14 20.33 11.25 1.16
CA GLU A 14 19.44 12.36 1.49
C GLU A 14 17.99 12.07 1.05
N TYR A 15 17.82 11.46 -0.13
CA TYR A 15 16.53 11.02 -0.62
C TYR A 15 15.89 9.97 0.31
N ILE A 16 16.63 8.95 0.75
CA ILE A 16 16.14 7.93 1.69
C ILE A 16 15.71 8.56 3.01
N SER A 17 16.54 9.46 3.55
CA SER A 17 16.23 10.21 4.78
C SER A 17 14.92 10.98 4.65
N LYS A 18 14.81 11.81 3.60
CA LYS A 18 13.61 12.61 3.32
C LYS A 18 12.38 11.76 3.00
N TYR A 19 12.56 10.61 2.35
CA TYR A 19 11.48 9.67 2.09
C TYR A 19 10.90 9.10 3.39
N ARG A 20 11.77 8.71 4.34
CA ARG A 20 11.36 8.22 5.67
C ARG A 20 10.68 9.31 6.49
N GLU A 21 11.23 10.52 6.54
CA GLU A 21 10.59 11.69 7.18
C GLU A 21 9.20 11.97 6.57
N GLY A 22 9.11 12.01 5.24
CA GLY A 22 7.86 12.24 4.52
C GLY A 22 6.84 11.14 4.80
N TYR A 23 7.25 9.88 4.86
CA TYR A 23 6.40 8.76 5.22
C TYR A 23 5.88 8.86 6.66
N GLU A 24 6.72 9.24 7.62
CA GLU A 24 6.29 9.48 9.01
C GLU A 24 5.24 10.58 9.10
N SER A 25 5.42 11.68 8.36
CA SER A 25 4.42 12.74 8.26
C SER A 25 3.12 12.23 7.63
N PHE A 26 3.19 11.39 6.59
CA PHE A 26 2.00 10.81 5.97
C PHE A 26 1.25 9.86 6.93
N THR A 27 1.97 9.06 7.72
CA THR A 27 1.35 8.05 8.59
C THR A 27 0.99 8.55 10.00
N SER A 28 1.47 9.73 10.39
CA SER A 28 1.15 10.35 11.69
C SER A 28 -0.31 10.81 11.74
N LEU A 29 -0.93 10.73 12.91
CA LEU A 29 -2.31 11.18 13.11
C LEU A 29 -2.43 12.71 12.98
N PRO A 30 -3.60 13.24 12.58
CA PRO A 30 -3.88 14.67 12.65
C PRO A 30 -3.70 15.24 14.07
N PRO A 31 -3.22 16.50 14.22
CA PRO A 31 -2.93 17.47 13.16
C PRO A 31 -1.52 17.33 12.55
N ASN A 32 -0.69 16.42 13.08
CA ASN A 32 0.72 16.33 12.72
C ASN A 32 0.97 15.64 11.36
N GLY A 33 -0.01 14.88 10.89
CA GLY A 33 0.11 14.10 9.67
C GLY A 33 -1.23 13.73 9.06
N ALA A 34 -1.15 12.94 7.99
CA ALA A 34 -2.29 12.57 7.16
C ALA A 34 -3.07 11.33 7.65
N GLY A 35 -2.52 10.60 8.63
CA GLY A 35 -3.16 9.42 9.22
C GLY A 35 -3.20 8.19 8.30
N TYR A 36 -2.32 8.13 7.29
CA TYR A 36 -2.25 6.94 6.43
C TYR A 36 -1.83 5.70 7.24
N PRO A 37 -2.33 4.51 6.88
CA PRO A 37 -1.91 3.26 7.51
C PRO A 37 -0.42 3.03 7.30
N LYS A 38 0.23 2.47 8.34
CA LYS A 38 1.65 2.13 8.32
C LYS A 38 1.90 0.85 7.51
N TYR A 39 1.94 0.98 6.18
CA TYR A 39 2.31 -0.10 5.28
C TYR A 39 3.76 0.01 4.81
N THR A 40 4.38 -1.13 4.48
CA THR A 40 5.67 -1.13 3.78
C THR A 40 5.40 -0.91 2.31
N ILE A 41 5.43 0.34 1.88
CA ILE A 41 5.04 0.75 0.52
C ILE A 41 6.22 0.84 -0.47
N SER A 42 7.45 0.85 0.04
CA SER A 42 8.66 1.06 -0.74
C SER A 42 9.89 0.50 0.01
N PRO A 43 10.90 -0.04 -0.70
CA PRO A 43 12.14 -0.51 -0.07
C PRO A 43 12.90 0.60 0.65
N PHE A 44 12.78 1.86 0.21
CA PHE A 44 13.44 2.99 0.87
C PHE A 44 13.07 3.16 2.35
N LEU A 45 11.99 2.54 2.82
CA LEU A 45 11.59 2.52 4.23
C LEU A 45 12.36 1.52 5.10
N LYS A 46 12.78 0.38 4.54
CA LYS A 46 13.24 -0.78 5.34
C LYS A 46 14.50 -1.46 4.85
N SER A 47 14.84 -1.34 3.57
CA SER A 47 15.98 -2.06 3.00
C SER A 47 17.29 -1.52 3.55
N GLU A 48 18.19 -2.42 3.91
CA GLU A 48 19.49 -2.11 4.52
C GLU A 48 20.58 -1.90 3.48
N ALA A 49 20.33 -2.26 2.22
CA ALA A 49 21.32 -2.20 1.16
C ALA A 49 20.70 -1.91 -0.21
N PHE A 50 21.37 -1.07 -0.99
CA PHE A 50 21.05 -0.78 -2.38
C PHE A 50 22.29 -0.86 -3.25
N GLU A 51 22.14 -1.35 -4.48
CA GLU A 51 23.12 -1.26 -5.54
C GLU A 51 22.78 -0.06 -6.42
N VAL A 52 23.72 0.89 -6.53
CA VAL A 52 23.56 2.10 -7.33
C VAL A 52 24.58 2.05 -8.45
N ILE A 53 24.10 1.93 -9.69
CA ILE A 53 24.95 1.80 -10.87
C ILE A 53 24.79 3.05 -11.75
N LEU A 54 25.88 3.79 -11.92
CA LEU A 54 25.95 4.92 -12.84
C LEU A 54 26.49 4.46 -14.19
N ALA A 55 25.66 4.60 -15.22
CA ALA A 55 25.99 4.40 -16.63
C ALA A 55 26.28 5.75 -17.30
N GLU A 56 26.76 5.73 -18.55
CA GLU A 56 27.12 6.95 -19.29
C GLU A 56 25.94 7.92 -19.46
N ASP A 57 24.73 7.38 -19.67
CA ASP A 57 23.50 8.10 -20.01
C ASP A 57 22.33 7.73 -19.08
N GLY A 58 22.61 7.16 -17.89
CA GLY A 58 21.54 6.85 -16.94
C GLY A 58 22.00 6.25 -15.63
N VAL A 59 21.04 5.97 -14.75
CA VAL A 59 21.28 5.43 -13.41
C VAL A 59 20.33 4.28 -13.14
N VAL A 60 20.84 3.26 -12.45
CA VAL A 60 20.05 2.15 -11.92
C VAL A 60 20.18 2.12 -10.40
N ILE A 61 19.06 2.07 -9.69
CA ILE A 61 19.00 1.87 -8.24
C ILE A 61 18.25 0.56 -8.00
N ASN A 62 18.93 -0.42 -7.44
CA ASN A 62 18.40 -1.75 -7.19
C ASN A 62 18.43 -2.06 -5.68
N GLU A 63 17.34 -2.61 -5.16
CA GLU A 63 17.32 -3.14 -3.79
C GLU A 63 18.17 -4.41 -3.71
N VAL A 64 19.04 -4.48 -2.70
CA VAL A 64 19.76 -5.71 -2.37
C VAL A 64 18.96 -6.46 -1.31
N ALA A 65 18.16 -7.41 -1.77
CA ALA A 65 17.31 -8.27 -0.93
C ALA A 65 17.40 -9.73 -1.36
N ASN A 66 17.01 -10.63 -0.47
CA ASN A 66 17.01 -12.07 -0.74
C ASN A 66 16.01 -12.41 -1.87
N GLU A 67 16.37 -13.41 -2.69
CA GLU A 67 15.42 -14.01 -3.62
C GLU A 67 14.30 -14.74 -2.85
N PRO A 68 13.13 -14.98 -3.47
CA PRO A 68 12.09 -15.79 -2.85
C PRO A 68 12.59 -17.19 -2.47
N ASP A 69 12.17 -17.70 -1.30
CA ASP A 69 12.60 -19.01 -0.77
C ASP A 69 12.19 -20.20 -1.67
N HIS A 70 11.17 -20.01 -2.51
CA HIS A 70 10.70 -21.04 -3.44
C HIS A 70 11.46 -20.99 -4.78
N GLN A 71 11.41 -22.07 -5.54
CA GLN A 71 12.08 -22.19 -6.85
C GLN A 71 11.34 -21.42 -7.95
N TRP A 72 11.30 -20.09 -7.82
CA TRP A 72 10.60 -19.15 -8.70
C TRP A 72 11.01 -19.29 -10.17
N TYR A 73 12.22 -19.77 -10.44
CA TYR A 73 12.79 -19.96 -11.78
C TYR A 73 12.46 -21.34 -12.40
N ILE A 74 11.92 -22.29 -11.63
CA ILE A 74 11.44 -23.59 -12.14
C ILE A 74 9.92 -23.58 -12.25
N ALA A 75 9.24 -23.27 -11.15
CA ALA A 75 7.79 -23.10 -11.08
C ALA A 75 7.44 -22.23 -9.87
N GLY A 76 6.88 -21.06 -10.12
CA GLY A 76 6.53 -20.09 -9.08
C GLY A 76 6.38 -18.69 -9.66
N GLY A 77 7.32 -18.29 -10.52
CA GLY A 77 7.32 -16.95 -11.10
C GLY A 77 7.16 -15.85 -10.05
N PRO A 78 6.77 -14.64 -10.46
CA PRO A 78 6.75 -14.12 -11.83
C PRO A 78 8.18 -14.03 -12.40
N ALA A 79 8.41 -14.52 -13.63
CA ALA A 79 9.73 -14.43 -14.25
C ALA A 79 9.72 -14.44 -15.78
N LEU A 80 10.77 -13.87 -16.39
CA LEU A 80 11.08 -14.00 -17.81
C LEU A 80 12.25 -14.96 -18.02
N LYS A 81 12.00 -16.02 -18.80
CA LYS A 81 13.02 -16.98 -19.24
C LYS A 81 13.51 -16.60 -20.63
N VAL A 82 14.75 -16.16 -20.74
CA VAL A 82 15.40 -15.81 -22.01
C VAL A 82 15.91 -17.07 -22.68
N ASP A 83 15.41 -17.38 -23.88
CA ASP A 83 15.75 -18.60 -24.61
C ASP A 83 16.18 -18.32 -26.06
N LEU A 84 16.70 -19.36 -26.70
CA LEU A 84 17.10 -19.41 -28.11
C LEU A 84 16.38 -20.58 -28.79
N GLU A 85 16.43 -20.63 -30.11
CA GLU A 85 16.05 -21.82 -30.88
C GLU A 85 17.29 -22.42 -31.56
N PRO A 86 17.61 -23.72 -31.34
CA PRO A 86 16.92 -24.66 -30.44
C PRO A 86 17.09 -24.30 -28.96
N THR A 87 16.10 -24.68 -28.13
CA THR A 87 16.10 -24.37 -26.69
C THR A 87 17.35 -24.90 -25.98
N LYS A 88 17.84 -24.11 -25.02
CA LYS A 88 18.92 -24.52 -24.11
C LYS A 88 18.43 -25.09 -22.78
N THR A 89 17.11 -25.29 -22.64
CA THR A 89 16.51 -25.87 -21.44
C THR A 89 17.04 -27.29 -21.21
N PRO A 90 17.66 -27.57 -20.05
CA PRO A 90 18.06 -28.93 -19.70
C PRO A 90 16.85 -29.86 -19.66
N SER A 91 16.98 -31.08 -20.20
CA SER A 91 15.90 -32.07 -20.22
C SER A 91 15.39 -32.43 -18.82
N GLU A 92 16.27 -32.36 -17.82
CA GLU A 92 15.94 -32.59 -16.41
C GLU A 92 14.89 -31.61 -15.89
N VAL A 93 14.93 -30.34 -16.29
CA VAL A 93 13.93 -29.34 -15.86
C VAL A 93 12.57 -29.64 -16.48
N THR A 94 12.56 -30.04 -17.76
CA THR A 94 11.33 -30.48 -18.44
C THR A 94 10.73 -31.69 -17.73
N GLN A 95 11.57 -32.65 -17.33
CA GLN A 95 11.13 -33.82 -16.58
C GLN A 95 10.55 -33.44 -15.20
N ILE A 96 11.17 -32.51 -14.47
CA ILE A 96 10.63 -32.00 -13.19
C ILE A 96 9.24 -31.39 -13.37
N ILE A 97 9.02 -30.62 -14.43
CA ILE A 97 7.70 -30.03 -14.74
C ILE A 97 6.67 -31.12 -15.03
N GLU A 98 7.05 -32.14 -15.80
CA GLU A 98 6.18 -33.28 -16.14
C GLU A 98 5.84 -34.13 -14.92
N ASP A 99 6.85 -34.51 -14.13
CA ASP A 99 6.72 -35.38 -12.93
C ASP A 99 5.83 -34.74 -11.86
N ASN A 100 5.84 -33.40 -11.76
CA ASN A 100 4.97 -32.65 -10.86
C ASN A 100 3.61 -32.29 -11.47
N GLY A 101 3.30 -32.77 -12.68
CA GLY A 101 2.05 -32.51 -13.37
C GLY A 101 1.80 -31.02 -13.64
N LEU A 102 2.87 -30.26 -13.89
CA LEU A 102 2.84 -28.82 -14.15
C LEU A 102 2.78 -28.49 -15.65
N THR A 103 2.90 -29.50 -16.52
CA THR A 103 2.80 -29.33 -17.97
C THR A 103 1.48 -28.67 -18.37
N GLY A 104 1.57 -27.57 -19.11
CA GLY A 104 0.41 -26.78 -19.56
C GLY A 104 -0.25 -25.93 -18.48
N LYS A 105 0.21 -25.97 -17.23
CA LYS A 105 -0.28 -25.10 -16.15
C LYS A 105 0.44 -23.76 -16.16
N SER A 106 -0.22 -22.73 -15.62
CA SER A 106 0.43 -21.44 -15.38
C SER A 106 1.40 -21.60 -14.21
N ILE A 107 2.70 -21.49 -14.50
CA ILE A 107 3.79 -21.57 -13.51
C ILE A 107 4.42 -20.21 -13.22
N GLY A 108 3.83 -19.13 -13.74
CA GLY A 108 4.31 -17.76 -13.57
C GLY A 108 5.57 -17.39 -14.36
N ILE A 109 6.04 -18.26 -15.26
CA ILE A 109 7.26 -18.05 -16.05
C ILE A 109 6.89 -17.86 -17.51
N TYR A 110 7.31 -16.74 -18.10
CA TYR A 110 7.12 -16.44 -19.51
C TYR A 110 8.41 -16.70 -20.27
N ARG A 111 8.39 -17.69 -21.18
CA ARG A 111 9.48 -17.95 -22.12
C ARG A 111 9.47 -16.89 -23.22
N ILE A 112 10.57 -16.18 -23.35
CA ILE A 112 10.80 -15.24 -24.45
C ILE A 112 12.00 -15.72 -25.28
N VAL A 113 11.83 -15.72 -26.60
CA VAL A 113 12.78 -16.35 -27.51
C VAL A 113 13.46 -15.27 -28.34
N ALA A 114 14.78 -15.20 -28.27
CA ALA A 114 15.55 -14.26 -29.08
C ALA A 114 15.56 -14.69 -30.54
N LYS A 115 15.27 -13.75 -31.44
CA LYS A 115 15.41 -13.93 -32.89
C LYS A 115 16.85 -13.74 -33.37
N GLU A 116 17.65 -13.06 -32.56
CA GLU A 116 19.04 -12.71 -32.85
C GLU A 116 19.99 -13.37 -31.86
N HIS A 117 21.27 -13.43 -32.23
CA HIS A 117 22.31 -13.97 -31.35
C HIS A 117 22.46 -13.13 -30.07
N ILE A 118 22.29 -13.76 -28.91
CA ILE A 118 22.61 -13.14 -27.62
C ILE A 118 24.11 -13.34 -27.33
N PRO A 119 24.90 -12.26 -27.20
CA PRO A 119 26.32 -12.36 -26.87
C PRO A 119 26.55 -13.09 -25.54
N SER A 120 27.58 -13.94 -25.46
CA SER A 120 27.86 -14.74 -24.25
C SER A 120 28.06 -13.91 -22.98
N ALA A 121 28.48 -12.65 -23.10
CA ALA A 121 28.59 -11.75 -21.95
C ALA A 121 27.22 -11.34 -21.38
N VAL A 122 26.25 -11.07 -22.27
CA VAL A 122 24.87 -10.73 -21.90
C VAL A 122 24.18 -11.96 -21.29
N TRP A 123 24.35 -13.12 -21.93
CA TRP A 123 23.77 -14.39 -21.45
C TRP A 123 24.24 -14.78 -20.05
N LYS A 124 25.49 -14.45 -19.69
CA LYS A 124 26.06 -14.65 -18.34
C LYS A 124 25.78 -13.51 -17.36
N GLY A 125 25.01 -12.50 -17.77
CA GLY A 125 24.68 -11.33 -16.94
C GLY A 125 25.88 -10.49 -16.49
N LYS A 126 27.00 -10.56 -17.21
CA LYS A 126 28.25 -9.90 -16.79
C LYS A 126 28.23 -8.41 -17.10
N ILE A 127 28.32 -7.60 -16.05
CA ILE A 127 28.59 -6.16 -16.16
C ILE A 127 30.07 -5.98 -16.50
N LYS A 128 30.36 -5.22 -17.56
CA LYS A 128 31.72 -4.94 -18.05
C LYS A 128 32.03 -3.46 -17.95
N ASN A 129 33.30 -3.11 -18.14
CA ASN A 129 33.80 -1.73 -18.17
C ASN A 129 33.53 -0.95 -16.88
N ILE A 130 33.61 -1.64 -15.74
CA ILE A 130 33.53 -1.00 -14.43
C ILE A 130 34.73 -0.08 -14.28
N SER A 131 34.49 1.22 -14.11
CA SER A 131 35.54 2.23 -13.88
C SER A 131 35.77 2.48 -12.39
N PHE A 132 34.74 2.31 -11.57
CA PHE A 132 34.80 2.58 -10.15
C PHE A 132 33.83 1.68 -9.38
N GLN A 133 34.24 1.24 -8.19
CA GLN A 133 33.41 0.53 -7.23
C GLN A 133 33.74 0.96 -5.81
N LYS A 134 32.71 1.24 -5.01
CA LYS A 134 32.85 1.59 -3.60
C LYS A 134 31.58 1.23 -2.84
N THR A 135 31.73 0.76 -1.61
CA THR A 135 30.61 0.68 -0.68
C THR A 135 30.71 1.84 0.31
N VAL A 136 29.60 2.53 0.52
CA VAL A 136 29.46 3.60 1.51
C VAL A 136 28.33 3.20 2.46
N VAL A 137 28.49 3.49 3.74
CA VAL A 137 27.51 3.17 4.79
C VAL A 137 27.11 4.47 5.48
N ASP A 138 25.81 4.63 5.71
CA ASP A 138 25.24 5.65 6.57
C ASP A 138 24.70 4.97 7.83
N ASP A 139 25.38 5.18 8.96
CA ASP A 139 25.06 4.55 10.23
C ASP A 139 23.78 5.12 10.86
N GLU A 140 23.43 6.38 10.57
CA GLU A 140 22.20 7.01 11.09
C GLU A 140 20.97 6.42 10.39
N LEU A 141 21.06 6.16 9.09
CA LEU A 141 20.01 5.52 8.30
C LEU A 141 20.04 4.00 8.40
N ASN A 142 21.13 3.39 8.88
CA ASN A 142 21.38 1.96 8.79
C ASN A 142 21.22 1.43 7.36
N VAL A 143 21.85 2.13 6.40
CA VAL A 143 21.79 1.80 4.97
C VAL A 143 23.19 1.75 4.38
N SER A 144 23.45 0.74 3.55
CA SER A 144 24.65 0.64 2.73
C SER A 144 24.33 0.84 1.24
N LEU A 145 25.17 1.62 0.55
CA LEU A 145 25.10 1.80 -0.90
C LEU A 145 26.32 1.17 -1.56
N HIS A 146 26.09 0.21 -2.44
CA HIS A 146 27.11 -0.35 -3.33
C HIS A 146 27.15 0.45 -4.62
N LEU A 147 28.05 1.42 -4.66
CA LEU A 147 28.24 2.33 -5.77
C LEU A 147 29.12 1.68 -6.85
N THR A 148 28.61 1.60 -8.08
CA THR A 148 29.36 1.10 -9.24
C THR A 148 29.22 2.07 -10.40
N GLU A 149 30.34 2.50 -10.97
CA GLU A 149 30.35 3.29 -12.21
C GLU A 149 30.78 2.39 -13.38
N VAL A 150 30.07 2.48 -14.50
CA VAL A 150 30.32 1.68 -15.69
C VAL A 150 30.42 2.55 -16.95
N LYS A 151 31.43 2.29 -17.77
CA LYS A 151 31.59 2.92 -19.10
C LYS A 151 30.79 2.15 -20.15
N THR A 152 29.47 2.22 -20.02
CA THR A 152 28.51 1.66 -20.96
C THR A 152 27.19 2.42 -20.88
N SER A 153 26.37 2.34 -21.93
CA SER A 153 25.04 2.95 -21.93
C SER A 153 24.05 2.18 -21.05
N LEU A 154 23.05 2.88 -20.53
CA LEU A 154 21.94 2.38 -19.73
C LEU A 154 21.26 1.20 -20.43
N LYS A 155 20.96 1.33 -21.73
CA LYS A 155 20.34 0.26 -22.51
C LYS A 155 21.18 -1.01 -22.48
N LYS A 156 22.52 -0.89 -22.57
CA LYS A 156 23.41 -2.05 -22.52
C LYS A 156 23.54 -2.62 -21.11
N LEU A 157 23.58 -1.76 -20.09
CA LEU A 157 23.56 -2.16 -18.68
C LEU A 157 22.31 -2.98 -18.36
N VAL A 158 21.12 -2.45 -18.63
CA VAL A 158 19.84 -3.14 -18.38
C VAL A 158 19.72 -4.44 -19.18
N CYS A 159 20.24 -4.45 -20.42
CA CYS A 159 20.32 -5.66 -21.23
C CYS A 159 21.17 -6.75 -20.55
N ASN A 160 22.33 -6.41 -19.99
CA ASN A 160 23.12 -7.36 -19.21
C ASN A 160 22.43 -7.73 -17.88
N LEU A 161 21.76 -6.79 -17.22
CA LEU A 161 21.04 -7.05 -15.97
C LEU A 161 19.93 -8.09 -16.13
N THR A 162 19.27 -8.09 -17.28
CA THR A 162 18.11 -8.93 -17.60
C THR A 162 18.43 -10.08 -18.56
N PHE A 163 19.71 -10.44 -18.71
CA PHE A 163 20.19 -11.53 -19.57
C PHE A 163 19.76 -11.41 -21.05
N GLY A 164 19.48 -10.20 -21.52
CA GLY A 164 19.02 -9.91 -22.87
C GLY A 164 17.50 -9.84 -23.03
N ALA A 165 16.72 -10.11 -21.97
CA ALA A 165 15.27 -9.97 -22.00
C ALA A 165 14.88 -8.58 -22.49
N TYR A 166 15.48 -7.54 -21.90
CA TYR A 166 15.34 -6.17 -22.37
C TYR A 166 16.51 -5.78 -23.28
N GLY A 167 16.18 -5.13 -24.40
CA GLY A 167 17.12 -4.65 -25.40
C GLY A 167 17.36 -5.60 -26.57
N ILE A 168 17.44 -6.92 -26.35
CA ILE A 168 17.61 -7.91 -27.44
C ILE A 168 16.28 -8.58 -27.80
N VAL A 169 15.54 -9.08 -26.81
CA VAL A 169 14.29 -9.81 -27.07
C VAL A 169 13.09 -8.88 -27.07
N LEU A 170 12.97 -8.06 -26.03
CA LEU A 170 11.90 -7.07 -25.87
C LEU A 170 12.51 -5.67 -25.90
N ASP A 171 11.82 -4.73 -26.54
CA ASP A 171 12.11 -3.30 -26.37
C ASP A 171 11.05 -2.69 -25.44
N PRO A 172 11.35 -2.54 -24.14
CA PRO A 172 10.41 -1.94 -23.20
C PRO A 172 10.36 -0.41 -23.27
N HIS A 173 11.04 0.22 -24.25
CA HIS A 173 11.21 1.67 -24.31
C HIS A 173 11.82 2.21 -23.02
N LEU A 174 13.02 1.71 -22.67
CA LEU A 174 13.77 2.19 -21.51
C LEU A 174 13.92 3.72 -21.55
N PRO A 175 13.92 4.39 -20.37
CA PRO A 175 14.06 5.83 -20.31
C PRO A 175 15.38 6.27 -20.91
N ASP A 176 15.39 7.47 -21.47
CA ASP A 176 16.56 8.09 -22.11
C ASP A 176 16.74 9.53 -21.61
N ALA A 177 17.75 10.23 -22.12
CA ALA A 177 18.06 11.60 -21.71
C ALA A 177 16.93 12.62 -21.96
N ARG A 178 15.87 12.25 -22.70
CA ARG A 178 14.69 13.08 -22.94
C ARG A 178 13.54 12.76 -21.99
N SER A 179 13.64 11.69 -21.20
CA SER A 179 12.66 11.37 -20.16
C SER A 179 12.59 12.50 -19.12
N SER A 180 11.44 12.65 -18.46
CA SER A 180 11.26 13.64 -17.40
C SER A 180 12.19 13.35 -16.22
N PHE A 181 12.69 14.39 -15.57
CA PHE A 181 13.50 14.25 -14.36
C PHE A 181 12.70 13.59 -13.23
N GLY A 182 13.33 12.64 -12.55
CA GLY A 182 12.75 11.97 -11.39
C GLY A 182 11.62 10.99 -11.72
N GLU A 183 11.37 10.66 -12.99
CA GLU A 183 10.41 9.62 -13.40
C GLU A 183 11.14 8.30 -13.73
N PRO A 184 11.18 7.32 -12.80
CA PRO A 184 11.81 6.04 -13.07
C PRO A 184 10.92 5.10 -13.87
N TYR A 185 11.60 4.23 -14.60
CA TYR A 185 11.06 2.94 -15.00
C TYR A 185 11.29 1.95 -13.84
N VAL A 186 10.24 1.30 -13.34
CA VAL A 186 10.27 0.48 -12.13
C VAL A 186 9.93 -0.98 -12.45
N ILE A 187 10.73 -1.91 -11.94
CA ILE A 187 10.43 -3.35 -11.96
C ILE A 187 10.36 -3.82 -10.52
N GLU A 188 9.33 -4.58 -10.17
CA GLU A 188 9.15 -5.13 -8.83
C GLU A 188 8.82 -6.61 -8.88
N LYS A 189 9.38 -7.34 -7.91
CA LYS A 189 9.17 -8.78 -7.69
C LYS A 189 9.23 -9.56 -9.01
N MET A 190 10.30 -9.42 -9.79
CA MET A 190 10.40 -10.06 -11.12
C MET A 190 11.74 -10.78 -11.29
N GLY A 191 11.65 -12.03 -11.70
CA GLY A 191 12.79 -12.87 -12.03
C GLY A 191 13.23 -12.77 -13.49
N PHE A 192 14.53 -12.84 -13.74
CA PHE A 192 15.13 -12.95 -15.07
C PHE A 192 16.18 -14.05 -15.06
N PHE A 193 16.16 -14.92 -16.07
CA PHE A 193 17.18 -15.97 -16.20
C PHE A 193 17.28 -16.50 -17.64
N PRO A 194 18.49 -16.88 -18.10
CA PRO A 194 18.67 -17.63 -19.33
C PRO A 194 18.14 -19.07 -19.22
N ALA A 195 17.77 -19.64 -20.37
CA ALA A 195 17.15 -20.95 -20.45
C ALA A 195 18.07 -22.13 -20.08
N ASP A 196 19.38 -21.93 -19.94
CA ASP A 196 20.31 -22.95 -19.42
C ASP A 196 20.38 -23.00 -17.89
N PHE A 197 19.69 -22.09 -17.19
CA PHE A 197 19.60 -22.04 -15.72
C PHE A 197 20.92 -21.77 -14.97
N ASP A 198 22.00 -21.47 -15.70
CA ASP A 198 23.33 -21.24 -15.12
C ASP A 198 23.40 -19.96 -14.27
N ASN A 199 22.56 -18.99 -14.59
CA ASN A 199 22.51 -17.70 -13.90
C ASN A 199 21.06 -17.29 -13.66
N ARG A 200 20.83 -16.46 -12.66
CA ARG A 200 19.52 -15.87 -12.40
C ARG A 200 19.66 -14.57 -11.61
N ARG A 201 18.67 -13.70 -11.75
CA ARG A 201 18.49 -12.51 -10.91
C ARG A 201 17.03 -12.32 -10.62
N PHE A 202 16.71 -12.18 -9.34
CA PHE A 202 15.40 -11.72 -8.91
C PHE A 202 15.49 -10.28 -8.44
N PHE A 203 14.77 -9.38 -9.10
CA PHE A 203 14.66 -8.00 -8.66
C PHE A 203 13.43 -7.85 -7.78
N ASN A 204 13.64 -7.69 -6.47
CA ASN A 204 12.56 -7.29 -5.57
C ASN A 204 12.08 -5.89 -5.92
N TYR A 205 13.03 -4.99 -6.21
CA TYR A 205 12.76 -3.62 -6.63
C TYR A 205 13.95 -3.03 -7.39
N ILE A 206 13.70 -2.39 -8.53
CA ILE A 206 14.70 -1.65 -9.31
C ILE A 206 14.05 -0.42 -9.95
N GLU A 207 14.70 0.73 -9.78
CA GLU A 207 14.41 1.98 -10.51
C GLU A 207 15.49 2.21 -11.56
N ILE A 208 15.06 2.58 -12.77
CA ILE A 208 15.91 2.84 -13.93
C ILE A 208 15.62 4.27 -14.41
N PHE A 209 16.65 5.11 -14.50
CA PHE A 209 16.58 6.51 -14.89
C PHE A 209 17.36 6.75 -16.18
N GLY A 210 16.78 7.53 -17.09
CA GLY A 210 17.39 7.93 -18.36
C GLY A 210 18.35 9.12 -18.25
N GLN A 211 18.67 9.57 -17.04
CA GLN A 211 19.46 10.78 -16.79
C GLN A 211 20.69 10.48 -15.94
N SER A 212 21.85 10.89 -16.43
CA SER A 212 23.13 10.91 -15.71
C SER A 212 23.68 12.32 -15.53
N ASP A 213 22.92 13.35 -15.92
CA ASP A 213 23.30 14.75 -15.78
C ASP A 213 23.14 15.26 -14.34
N ILE A 214 23.99 16.19 -13.94
CA ILE A 214 24.00 16.73 -12.57
C ILE A 214 22.68 17.42 -12.19
N GLU A 215 21.99 18.00 -13.18
CA GLU A 215 20.73 18.71 -13.00
C GLU A 215 19.58 17.77 -12.58
N ALA A 216 19.54 16.55 -13.11
CA ALA A 216 18.56 15.53 -12.74
C ALA A 216 18.74 14.99 -11.30
N TRP A 217 19.89 15.22 -10.69
CA TRP A 217 20.28 14.67 -9.38
C TRP A 217 20.67 15.77 -8.38
N ASP A 218 20.06 16.95 -8.52
CA ASP A 218 20.25 18.08 -7.62
C ASP A 218 19.45 17.91 -6.32
N GLU A 219 20.09 18.05 -5.16
CA GLU A 219 19.43 17.85 -3.86
C GLU A 219 18.17 18.72 -3.66
N ARG A 220 18.07 19.88 -4.33
CA ARG A 220 16.89 20.76 -4.26
C ARG A 220 15.61 20.12 -4.80
N ILE A 221 15.72 19.09 -5.65
CA ILE A 221 14.55 18.39 -6.20
C ILE A 221 14.06 17.24 -5.31
N ILE A 222 14.82 16.85 -4.27
CA ILE A 222 14.51 15.69 -3.42
C ILE A 222 13.12 15.80 -2.81
N SER A 223 12.79 16.93 -2.18
CA SER A 223 11.47 17.11 -1.54
C SER A 223 10.30 16.98 -2.52
N LEU A 224 10.48 17.42 -3.76
CA LEU A 224 9.45 17.29 -4.79
C LEU A 224 9.30 15.83 -5.23
N ARG A 225 10.44 15.15 -5.46
CA ARG A 225 10.48 13.74 -5.86
C ARG A 225 9.89 12.84 -4.78
N VAL A 226 10.34 12.97 -3.53
CA VAL A 226 9.81 12.24 -2.36
C VAL A 226 8.29 12.37 -2.28
N ARG A 227 7.75 13.58 -2.45
CA ARG A 227 6.31 13.80 -2.39
C ARG A 227 5.58 13.08 -3.54
N ASN A 228 6.16 13.01 -4.74
CA ASN A 228 5.56 12.30 -5.86
C ASN A 228 5.64 10.77 -5.68
N ASP A 229 6.80 10.28 -5.26
CA ASP A 229 7.05 8.85 -5.07
C ASP A 229 6.24 8.28 -3.91
N LEU A 230 6.12 9.00 -2.78
CA LEU A 230 5.21 8.62 -1.70
C LEU A 230 3.76 8.51 -2.18
N ARG A 231 3.28 9.45 -3.02
CA ARG A 231 1.92 9.37 -3.58
C ARG A 231 1.74 8.14 -4.44
N ARG A 232 2.68 7.89 -5.35
CA ARG A 232 2.71 6.72 -6.23
C ARG A 232 2.68 5.43 -5.40
N ASP A 233 3.55 5.32 -4.40
CA ASP A 233 3.76 4.11 -3.62
C ASP A 233 2.58 3.84 -2.67
N PHE A 234 2.00 4.87 -2.04
CA PHE A 234 0.75 4.74 -1.29
C PHE A 234 -0.42 4.38 -2.19
N ALA A 235 -0.59 5.04 -3.33
CA ALA A 235 -1.69 4.74 -4.25
C ALA A 235 -1.60 3.30 -4.80
N LYS A 236 -0.40 2.85 -5.17
CA LYS A 236 -0.14 1.47 -5.58
C LYS A 236 -0.50 0.48 -4.49
N THR A 237 -0.06 0.72 -3.25
CA THR A 237 -0.37 -0.16 -2.11
C THR A 237 -1.87 -0.17 -1.81
N LEU A 238 -2.53 0.99 -1.78
CA LEU A 238 -3.94 1.13 -1.43
C LEU A 238 -4.89 0.63 -2.52
N SER A 239 -4.45 0.62 -3.78
CA SER A 239 -5.23 0.07 -4.90
C SER A 239 -5.20 -1.47 -4.95
N SER A 240 -4.33 -2.13 -4.18
CA SER A 240 -4.19 -3.59 -4.15
C SER A 240 -4.18 -4.13 -2.71
N PRO A 241 -5.30 -4.04 -1.97
CA PRO A 241 -5.33 -4.35 -0.53
C PRO A 241 -5.02 -5.81 -0.20
N GLU A 242 -5.27 -6.73 -1.14
CA GLU A 242 -5.13 -8.18 -0.93
C GLU A 242 -3.67 -8.67 -1.03
N GLY A 243 -2.69 -7.80 -1.34
CA GLY A 243 -1.26 -8.17 -1.36
C GLY A 243 -0.84 -9.18 -2.44
N ASN A 244 -1.78 -9.71 -3.22
CA ASN A 244 -1.59 -10.67 -4.31
C ASN A 244 -0.99 -10.06 -5.59
N ASN A 245 -0.17 -9.03 -5.45
CA ASN A 245 0.52 -8.46 -6.60
C ASN A 245 1.67 -9.40 -6.94
N GLY A 246 1.51 -10.12 -8.06
CA GLY A 246 2.62 -10.71 -8.79
C GLY A 246 3.60 -9.62 -9.26
N GLY A 247 4.46 -9.96 -10.20
CA GLY A 247 5.54 -9.07 -10.63
C GLY A 247 4.96 -7.90 -11.41
N SER A 248 5.49 -6.70 -11.19
CA SER A 248 5.04 -5.50 -11.90
C SER A 248 6.19 -4.83 -12.64
N ILE A 249 5.87 -4.26 -13.80
CA ILE A 249 6.79 -3.50 -14.64
C ILE A 249 6.06 -2.20 -15.02
N SER A 250 6.62 -1.05 -14.68
CA SER A 250 6.07 0.25 -15.09
C SER A 250 6.77 0.72 -16.36
N MET A 251 5.98 1.08 -17.39
CA MET A 251 6.49 1.54 -18.69
C MET A 251 6.62 3.08 -18.77
N GLY A 252 6.95 3.73 -17.64
CA GLY A 252 7.16 5.18 -17.56
C GLY A 252 5.93 6.09 -17.80
N ALA A 253 4.75 5.56 -18.13
CA ALA A 253 3.53 6.36 -18.30
C ALA A 253 2.58 6.23 -17.09
N THR A 254 2.36 7.37 -16.44
CA THR A 254 1.67 7.58 -15.16
C THR A 254 0.14 7.64 -15.28
N ASN A 255 -0.55 6.60 -15.78
CA ASN A 255 -1.99 6.75 -16.07
C ASN A 255 -2.94 5.93 -15.18
N GLN A 256 -2.71 4.63 -14.95
CA GLN A 256 -3.72 3.82 -14.25
C GLN A 256 -3.86 4.11 -12.74
N TRP A 257 -2.76 4.34 -12.02
CA TRP A 257 -2.86 4.62 -10.59
C TRP A 257 -3.41 6.03 -10.31
N VAL A 258 -3.07 7.02 -11.16
CA VAL A 258 -3.61 8.38 -11.07
C VAL A 258 -5.12 8.36 -11.34
N GLU A 259 -5.56 7.62 -12.37
CA GLU A 259 -6.98 7.42 -12.66
C GLU A 259 -7.70 6.73 -11.49
N ASN A 260 -7.16 5.63 -10.96
CA ASN A 260 -7.76 4.90 -9.84
C ASN A 260 -7.80 5.74 -8.55
N TYR A 261 -6.74 6.52 -8.29
CA TYR A 261 -6.66 7.44 -7.15
C TYR A 261 -7.66 8.59 -7.29
N THR A 262 -7.74 9.19 -8.48
CA THR A 262 -8.68 10.26 -8.81
C THR A 262 -10.13 9.76 -8.73
N ASN A 263 -10.39 8.53 -9.19
CA ASN A 263 -11.70 7.89 -9.08
C ASN A 263 -12.07 7.64 -7.62
N ARG A 264 -11.15 7.13 -6.79
CA ARG A 264 -11.40 6.91 -5.35
C ARG A 264 -11.62 8.22 -4.60
N LEU A 265 -10.90 9.28 -4.97
CA LEU A 265 -11.15 10.64 -4.49
C LEU A 265 -12.53 11.15 -4.92
N GLY A 266 -12.93 10.90 -6.16
CA GLY A 266 -14.28 11.20 -6.66
C GLY A 266 -15.36 10.46 -5.87
N THR A 267 -15.17 9.17 -5.60
CA THR A 267 -16.05 8.35 -4.77
C THR A 267 -16.12 8.87 -3.33
N LEU A 268 -14.98 9.24 -2.73
CA LEU A 268 -14.95 9.82 -1.38
C LEU A 268 -15.70 11.16 -1.34
N LYS A 269 -15.52 12.02 -2.34
CA LYS A 269 -16.28 13.28 -2.45
C LYS A 269 -17.77 13.03 -2.50
N GLN A 270 -18.20 12.11 -3.38
CA GLN A 270 -19.61 11.74 -3.52
C GLN A 270 -20.15 11.17 -2.21
N ALA A 271 -19.40 10.31 -1.53
CA ALA A 271 -19.76 9.77 -0.24
C ALA A 271 -19.94 10.86 0.83
N ILE A 272 -19.03 11.84 0.89
CA ILE A 272 -19.11 12.99 1.79
C ILE A 272 -20.35 13.83 1.51
N ASP A 273 -20.63 14.11 0.23
CA ASP A 273 -21.78 14.92 -0.17
C ASP A 273 -23.11 14.18 0.14
N ASP A 274 -23.21 12.89 -0.17
CA ASP A 274 -24.35 12.05 0.19
C ASP A 274 -24.53 12.02 1.72
N PHE A 275 -23.44 11.87 2.49
CA PHE A 275 -23.50 11.80 3.95
C PHE A 275 -23.90 13.12 4.61
N ARG A 276 -23.39 14.26 4.11
CA ARG A 276 -23.83 15.60 4.52
C ARG A 276 -25.32 15.77 4.29
N ASN A 277 -25.81 15.37 3.12
CA ASN A 277 -27.23 15.48 2.78
C ASN A 277 -28.08 14.61 3.72
N THR A 278 -27.69 13.36 3.98
CA THR A 278 -28.40 12.50 4.93
C THR A 278 -28.41 13.09 6.34
N LEU A 279 -27.30 13.63 6.83
CA LEU A 279 -27.25 14.27 8.15
C LEU A 279 -28.09 15.56 8.23
N LEU A 280 -28.20 16.32 7.13
CA LEU A 280 -29.01 17.54 7.10
C LEU A 280 -30.52 17.25 7.03
N PHE A 281 -30.93 16.32 6.17
CA PHE A 281 -32.35 16.12 5.84
C PHE A 281 -32.99 14.90 6.49
N GLN A 282 -32.19 13.95 7.00
CA GLN A 282 -32.65 12.65 7.49
C GLN A 282 -32.07 12.29 8.87
N SER A 283 -31.56 13.27 9.63
CA SER A 283 -30.94 13.01 10.95
C SER A 283 -31.86 12.38 12.01
N HIS A 284 -33.18 12.49 11.84
CA HIS A 284 -34.18 11.88 12.72
C HIS A 284 -34.63 10.49 12.28
N GLU A 285 -34.19 10.03 11.10
CA GLU A 285 -34.56 8.74 10.54
C GLU A 285 -33.96 7.56 11.32
N THR A 286 -34.40 6.36 10.93
CA THR A 286 -33.94 5.11 11.53
C THR A 286 -32.47 4.79 11.20
N GLU A 287 -31.88 3.91 11.99
CA GLU A 287 -30.51 3.41 11.83
C GLU A 287 -30.27 2.80 10.43
N ASP A 288 -31.27 2.12 9.88
CA ASP A 288 -31.24 1.49 8.55
C ASP A 288 -30.88 2.49 7.43
N VAL A 289 -31.26 3.76 7.57
CA VAL A 289 -30.88 4.82 6.60
C VAL A 289 -29.37 5.05 6.61
N PHE A 290 -28.77 5.13 7.80
CA PHE A 290 -27.34 5.33 7.96
C PHE A 290 -26.56 4.06 7.61
N HIS A 291 -27.08 2.88 7.96
CA HIS A 291 -26.50 1.59 7.57
C HIS A 291 -26.43 1.48 6.05
N LYS A 292 -27.54 1.71 5.34
CA LYS A 292 -27.59 1.64 3.87
C LYS A 292 -26.70 2.68 3.19
N LEU A 293 -26.60 3.88 3.76
CA LEU A 293 -25.68 4.90 3.27
C LEU A 293 -24.23 4.42 3.39
N ILE A 294 -23.85 3.89 4.54
CA ILE A 294 -22.49 3.41 4.80
C ILE A 294 -22.18 2.14 4.01
N GLU A 295 -23.16 1.25 3.82
CA GLU A 295 -23.02 0.08 2.95
C GLU A 295 -22.81 0.47 1.49
N LYS A 296 -23.49 1.51 1.00
CA LYS A 296 -23.26 2.09 -0.32
C LYS A 296 -21.88 2.77 -0.41
N HIS A 297 -21.44 3.40 0.67
CA HIS A 297 -20.21 4.20 0.75
C HIS A 297 -19.31 3.77 1.93
N PRO A 298 -18.73 2.55 1.90
CA PRO A 298 -17.96 2.03 3.04
C PRO A 298 -16.70 2.84 3.34
N ILE A 299 -16.24 3.61 2.35
CA ILE A 299 -15.13 4.57 2.46
C ILE A 299 -15.36 5.63 3.56
N LEU A 300 -16.61 5.82 4.02
CA LEU A 300 -16.95 6.69 5.14
C LEU A 300 -16.49 6.13 6.49
N LEU A 301 -16.50 4.81 6.68
CA LEU A 301 -16.01 4.17 7.91
C LEU A 301 -14.50 4.20 8.00
N ASP A 302 -13.85 3.92 6.86
CA ASP A 302 -12.41 3.93 6.75
C ASP A 302 -12.02 4.07 5.28
N VAL A 303 -11.28 5.13 4.94
CA VAL A 303 -10.86 5.36 3.55
C VAL A 303 -9.86 4.31 3.06
N TYR A 304 -9.25 3.55 3.97
CA TYR A 304 -8.14 2.63 3.70
C TYR A 304 -8.49 1.15 3.86
N GLY A 305 -9.55 0.82 4.59
CA GLY A 305 -9.97 -0.56 4.82
C GLY A 305 -10.95 -1.08 3.77
N SER A 306 -10.99 -2.41 3.61
CA SER A 306 -12.11 -3.09 2.93
C SER A 306 -13.19 -3.39 3.96
N CYS A 307 -14.45 -3.17 3.61
CA CYS A 307 -15.56 -3.27 4.54
C CYS A 307 -16.53 -4.38 4.15
N GLU A 308 -16.94 -5.18 5.13
CA GLU A 308 -18.00 -6.17 4.98
C GLU A 308 -19.20 -5.79 5.86
N SER A 309 -20.39 -5.70 5.25
CA SER A 309 -21.66 -5.38 5.89
C SER A 309 -22.33 -6.63 6.45
N LYS A 310 -22.82 -6.57 7.69
CA LYS A 310 -23.60 -7.61 8.39
C LYS A 310 -23.01 -9.04 8.28
N PRO A 311 -21.70 -9.26 8.55
CA PRO A 311 -21.13 -10.60 8.58
C PRO A 311 -21.73 -11.44 9.70
N LYS A 312 -22.30 -12.59 9.36
CA LYS A 312 -22.78 -13.58 10.34
C LYS A 312 -21.65 -14.49 10.81
N LEU A 313 -21.38 -14.47 12.11
CA LEU A 313 -20.43 -15.36 12.76
C LEU A 313 -21.20 -16.42 13.56
N HIS A 314 -21.35 -17.60 12.98
CA HIS A 314 -22.17 -18.68 13.53
C HIS A 314 -21.44 -19.49 14.59
N TYR A 315 -22.10 -19.70 15.74
CA TYR A 315 -21.61 -20.64 16.74
C TYR A 315 -21.54 -22.07 16.16
N PRO A 316 -20.62 -22.91 16.64
CA PRO A 316 -20.55 -24.32 16.24
C PRO A 316 -21.86 -25.06 16.49
N ASP A 317 -22.12 -26.13 15.73
CA ASP A 317 -23.33 -26.94 15.89
C ASP A 317 -23.47 -27.46 17.33
N GLY A 318 -24.62 -27.16 17.95
CA GLY A 318 -24.92 -27.54 19.34
C GLY A 318 -24.44 -26.53 20.40
N GLU A 319 -23.72 -25.48 20.01
CA GLU A 319 -23.33 -24.38 20.87
C GLU A 319 -24.20 -23.14 20.63
N LEU A 320 -24.44 -22.37 21.69
CA LEU A 320 -25.15 -21.10 21.64
C LEU A 320 -24.34 -20.06 22.44
N SER A 321 -24.58 -18.78 22.17
CA SER A 321 -24.05 -17.73 23.04
C SER A 321 -24.58 -17.88 24.47
N PRO A 322 -23.95 -17.25 25.49
CA PRO A 322 -24.46 -17.24 26.86
C PRO A 322 -25.91 -16.75 27.02
N ILE A 323 -26.45 -16.07 26.01
CA ILE A 323 -27.84 -15.58 25.96
C ILE A 323 -28.68 -16.26 24.87
N GLY A 324 -28.23 -17.40 24.34
CA GLY A 324 -29.01 -18.25 23.46
C GLY A 324 -28.98 -17.88 21.96
N LYS A 325 -28.02 -17.05 21.50
CA LYS A 325 -27.90 -16.70 20.08
C LYS A 325 -27.18 -17.80 19.30
N THR A 326 -27.61 -18.04 18.06
CA THR A 326 -26.96 -18.97 17.11
C THR A 326 -25.86 -18.31 16.28
N TYR A 327 -25.82 -16.98 16.24
CA TYR A 327 -24.75 -16.21 15.63
C TYR A 327 -24.61 -14.84 16.30
N VAL A 328 -23.46 -14.21 16.09
CA VAL A 328 -23.29 -12.77 16.29
C VAL A 328 -23.09 -12.09 14.94
N GLU A 329 -23.52 -10.83 14.83
CA GLU A 329 -23.51 -10.07 13.57
C GLU A 329 -23.11 -8.63 13.85
N PRO A 330 -21.84 -8.27 13.61
CA PRO A 330 -21.42 -6.88 13.54
C PRO A 330 -22.13 -6.14 12.43
N ASP A 331 -22.36 -4.83 12.59
CA ASP A 331 -22.89 -4.02 11.49
C ASP A 331 -21.89 -3.97 10.34
N PHE A 332 -20.62 -3.74 10.67
CA PHE A 332 -19.52 -3.83 9.72
C PHE A 332 -18.26 -4.45 10.34
N ILE A 333 -17.52 -5.18 9.50
CA ILE A 333 -16.11 -5.52 9.77
C ILE A 333 -15.26 -4.82 8.73
N VAL A 334 -14.34 -3.97 9.19
CA VAL A 334 -13.31 -3.35 8.34
C VAL A 334 -12.04 -4.18 8.47
N SER A 335 -11.50 -4.65 7.35
CA SER A 335 -10.24 -5.40 7.25
C SER A 335 -9.14 -4.56 6.61
N TYR A 336 -7.94 -4.64 7.15
CA TYR A 336 -6.75 -3.96 6.65
C TYR A 336 -5.72 -4.96 6.07
N ALA A 337 -4.80 -4.46 5.23
CA ALA A 337 -3.82 -5.31 4.55
C ALA A 337 -2.82 -5.98 5.50
N ASP A 338 -2.62 -5.43 6.70
CA ASP A 338 -1.74 -5.98 7.75
C ASP A 338 -2.45 -6.99 8.67
N GLN A 339 -3.65 -7.44 8.27
CA GLN A 339 -4.52 -8.33 9.03
C GLN A 339 -4.94 -7.73 10.38
N ALA A 340 -5.01 -6.40 10.47
CA ALA A 340 -5.79 -5.74 11.51
C ALA A 340 -7.27 -5.66 11.11
N TYR A 341 -8.14 -5.49 12.10
CA TYR A 341 -9.59 -5.41 11.92
C TYR A 341 -10.21 -4.36 12.84
N LYS A 342 -11.34 -3.80 12.39
CA LYS A 342 -12.21 -2.94 13.18
C LYS A 342 -13.66 -3.41 13.06
N LEU A 343 -14.27 -3.76 14.19
CA LEU A 343 -15.69 -4.10 14.28
C LEU A 343 -16.46 -2.81 14.55
N VAL A 344 -17.50 -2.54 13.77
CA VAL A 344 -18.29 -1.33 13.88
C VAL A 344 -19.71 -1.68 14.30
N GLU A 345 -20.20 -1.01 15.34
CA GLU A 345 -21.62 -0.93 15.70
C GLU A 345 -22.14 0.48 15.37
N LEU A 346 -23.25 0.55 14.66
CA LEU A 346 -23.96 1.77 14.35
C LEU A 346 -25.20 1.88 15.21
N GLU A 347 -25.44 3.09 15.67
CA GLU A 347 -26.66 3.44 16.37
C GLU A 347 -27.24 4.73 15.79
N ARG A 348 -28.50 5.06 16.08
CA ARG A 348 -29.17 6.20 15.41
C ARG A 348 -28.47 7.54 15.67
N ALA A 349 -28.40 8.38 14.64
CA ALA A 349 -27.86 9.75 14.74
C ALA A 349 -28.67 10.66 15.68
N SER A 350 -29.96 10.40 15.87
CA SER A 350 -30.83 11.18 16.75
C SER A 350 -30.79 10.77 18.23
N LYS A 351 -30.17 9.63 18.57
CA LYS A 351 -30.14 9.11 19.96
C LYS A 351 -29.23 9.96 20.84
N ASN A 352 -29.70 10.41 22.00
CA ASN A 352 -28.82 11.08 22.96
C ASN A 352 -27.91 10.06 23.67
N ILE A 353 -26.64 10.41 23.86
CA ILE A 353 -25.69 9.52 24.56
C ILE A 353 -25.76 9.65 26.08
N ALA A 354 -26.23 10.80 26.56
CA ALA A 354 -26.41 11.09 27.99
C ALA A 354 -27.89 11.27 28.37
N THR A 355 -28.19 10.95 29.62
CA THR A 355 -29.42 11.33 30.30
C THR A 355 -29.32 12.78 30.78
N LYS A 356 -30.45 13.37 31.19
CA LYS A 356 -30.46 14.72 31.82
C LYS A 356 -29.62 14.81 33.11
N GLN A 357 -29.32 13.68 33.73
CA GLN A 357 -28.48 13.57 34.93
C GLN A 357 -27.00 13.28 34.59
N GLY A 358 -26.63 13.26 33.31
CA GLY A 358 -25.25 13.02 32.86
C GLY A 358 -24.83 11.54 32.79
N GLN A 359 -25.70 10.60 33.17
CA GLN A 359 -25.40 9.16 33.04
C GLN A 359 -25.54 8.69 31.60
N PRO A 360 -24.73 7.70 31.14
CA PRO A 360 -24.90 7.09 29.83
C PRO A 360 -26.30 6.50 29.69
N ARG A 361 -26.89 6.60 28.50
CA ARG A 361 -28.19 5.97 28.24
C ARG A 361 -28.07 4.46 28.05
N ALA A 362 -29.19 3.75 28.23
CA ALA A 362 -29.26 2.30 28.09
C ALA A 362 -28.79 1.82 26.71
N GLU A 363 -29.07 2.58 25.67
CA GLU A 363 -28.67 2.29 24.29
C GLU A 363 -27.15 2.28 24.12
N VAL A 364 -26.42 3.16 24.82
CA VAL A 364 -24.94 3.14 24.83
C VAL A 364 -24.44 1.84 25.44
N GLY A 365 -25.02 1.43 26.57
CA GLY A 365 -24.67 0.18 27.23
C GLY A 365 -25.01 -1.06 26.39
N GLN A 366 -26.13 -1.03 25.67
CA GLN A 366 -26.54 -2.12 24.79
C GLN A 366 -25.58 -2.28 23.60
N ALA A 367 -25.26 -1.20 22.90
CA ALA A 367 -24.33 -1.21 21.78
C ALA A 367 -22.91 -1.63 22.24
N ALA A 368 -22.44 -1.15 23.39
CA ALA A 368 -21.18 -1.60 23.97
C ALA A 368 -21.19 -3.09 24.37
N PHE A 369 -22.34 -3.60 24.82
CA PHE A 369 -22.49 -5.04 25.09
C PHE A 369 -22.43 -5.87 23.81
N GLN A 370 -23.04 -5.41 22.71
CA GLN A 370 -22.96 -6.09 21.41
C GLN A 370 -21.51 -6.19 20.92
N THR A 371 -20.73 -5.12 21.00
CA THR A 371 -19.31 -5.17 20.61
C THR A 371 -18.51 -6.15 21.48
N ALA A 372 -18.78 -6.21 22.78
CA ALA A 372 -18.19 -7.17 23.69
C ALA A 372 -18.58 -8.63 23.36
N GLU A 373 -19.83 -8.89 22.97
CA GLU A 373 -20.27 -10.22 22.50
C GLU A 373 -19.47 -10.69 21.29
N TRP A 374 -19.16 -9.79 20.35
CA TRP A 374 -18.39 -10.14 19.16
C TRP A 374 -16.93 -10.46 19.49
N VAL A 375 -16.30 -9.63 20.33
CA VAL A 375 -14.93 -9.86 20.79
C VAL A 375 -14.83 -11.19 21.55
N HIS A 376 -15.81 -11.47 22.42
CA HIS A 376 -15.90 -12.76 23.09
C HIS A 376 -16.00 -13.91 22.09
N TYR A 377 -16.93 -13.85 21.14
CA TYR A 377 -17.07 -14.87 20.10
C TYR A 377 -15.76 -15.09 19.33
N ILE A 378 -15.11 -14.01 18.88
CA ILE A 378 -13.86 -14.07 18.12
C ILE A 378 -12.75 -14.76 18.92
N ARG A 379 -12.65 -14.48 20.22
CA ARG A 379 -11.64 -15.07 21.10
C ARG A 379 -11.88 -16.56 21.30
N GLU A 380 -13.11 -16.96 21.61
CA GLU A 380 -13.43 -18.37 21.92
C GLU A 380 -13.53 -19.25 20.66
N HIS A 381 -13.93 -18.69 19.52
CA HIS A 381 -14.20 -19.44 18.30
C HIS A 381 -13.34 -19.02 17.10
N TYR A 382 -12.16 -18.43 17.33
CA TYR A 382 -11.25 -17.96 16.28
C TYR A 382 -10.99 -19.01 15.18
N ASN A 383 -10.85 -20.29 15.57
CA ASN A 383 -10.59 -21.38 14.63
C ASN A 383 -11.67 -21.51 13.54
N GLN A 384 -12.92 -21.12 13.81
CA GLN A 384 -14.02 -21.16 12.84
C GLN A 384 -13.91 -20.07 11.78
N ILE A 385 -13.31 -18.93 12.13
CA ILE A 385 -13.28 -17.74 11.28
C ILE A 385 -11.88 -17.41 10.75
N ARG A 386 -10.83 -18.12 11.19
CA ARG A 386 -9.43 -17.84 10.84
C ARG A 386 -9.13 -17.78 9.35
N THR A 387 -9.85 -18.54 8.53
CA THR A 387 -9.67 -18.54 7.07
C THR A 387 -10.22 -17.26 6.44
N ARG A 388 -11.30 -16.72 7.01
CA ARG A 388 -11.97 -15.52 6.53
C ARG A 388 -11.35 -14.25 7.11
N TYR A 389 -10.99 -14.28 8.39
CA TYR A 389 -10.39 -13.17 9.13
C TYR A 389 -9.13 -13.65 9.88
N PRO A 390 -8.02 -13.91 9.17
CA PRO A 390 -6.77 -14.35 9.80
C PRO A 390 -6.25 -13.30 10.80
N GLY A 391 -5.87 -13.74 12.00
CA GLY A 391 -5.26 -12.88 13.02
C GLY A 391 -6.23 -11.95 13.78
N ILE A 392 -7.53 -11.96 13.45
CA ILE A 392 -8.53 -11.05 14.04
C ILE A 392 -8.58 -11.10 15.57
N HIS A 393 -8.35 -12.25 16.20
CA HIS A 393 -8.32 -12.38 17.66
C HIS A 393 -7.21 -11.59 18.38
N THR A 394 -6.18 -11.12 17.65
CA THR A 394 -5.04 -10.37 18.22
C THR A 394 -5.02 -8.89 17.84
N LYS A 395 -5.54 -8.54 16.67
CA LYS A 395 -5.48 -7.19 16.09
C LYS A 395 -6.88 -6.70 15.73
N CYS A 396 -7.79 -6.72 16.68
CA CYS A 396 -9.17 -6.28 16.47
C CYS A 396 -9.50 -5.12 17.41
N ARG A 397 -10.07 -4.06 16.85
CA ARG A 397 -10.62 -2.93 17.60
C ARG A 397 -12.13 -2.85 17.46
N THR A 398 -12.81 -2.29 18.45
CA THR A 398 -14.24 -2.01 18.40
C THR A 398 -14.49 -0.51 18.26
N SER A 399 -15.37 -0.12 17.34
CA SER A 399 -15.80 1.25 17.12
C SER A 399 -17.31 1.34 17.24
N LEU A 400 -17.79 2.25 18.08
CA LEU A 400 -19.22 2.52 18.26
C LEU A 400 -19.52 3.90 17.69
N ILE A 401 -20.41 3.96 16.70
CA ILE A 401 -20.77 5.19 16.00
C ILE A 401 -22.22 5.53 16.31
N MET A 402 -22.43 6.58 17.08
CA MET A 402 -23.78 7.00 17.43
C MET A 402 -23.90 8.49 17.66
N SER A 403 -25.09 8.97 17.36
CA SER A 403 -25.49 10.33 17.65
C SER A 403 -24.74 11.45 16.91
N ARG A 404 -25.00 12.70 17.30
CA ARG A 404 -24.46 13.91 16.68
C ARG A 404 -23.75 14.79 17.70
N SER A 405 -22.80 15.59 17.26
CA SER A 405 -22.09 16.55 18.13
C SER A 405 -22.95 17.75 18.55
N THR A 406 -24.11 17.93 17.94
CA THR A 406 -25.07 19.02 18.21
C THR A 406 -26.12 18.69 19.27
N GLN A 407 -25.90 17.67 20.11
CA GLN A 407 -26.90 17.29 21.12
C GLN A 407 -27.10 18.39 22.14
N SER A 408 -28.35 18.60 22.53
CA SER A 408 -28.73 19.55 23.58
C SER A 408 -28.23 19.16 24.98
N SER A 409 -27.70 17.95 25.16
CA SER A 409 -27.19 17.46 26.45
C SER A 409 -25.82 18.04 26.82
N PHE A 410 -25.11 18.67 25.88
CA PHE A 410 -23.78 19.25 26.09
C PHE A 410 -23.76 20.72 25.65
N SER A 411 -23.07 21.55 26.42
CA SER A 411 -23.00 23.00 26.17
C SER A 411 -22.02 23.38 25.05
N ASN A 412 -21.04 22.52 24.76
CA ASN A 412 -20.03 22.73 23.72
C ASN A 412 -19.39 21.39 23.27
N VAL A 413 -18.60 21.46 22.19
CA VAL A 413 -17.93 20.30 21.57
C VAL A 413 -16.82 19.70 22.47
N ALA A 414 -16.18 20.50 23.32
CA ALA A 414 -15.14 19.98 24.22
C ALA A 414 -15.73 19.06 25.30
N ASP A 415 -16.92 19.39 25.81
CA ASP A 415 -17.59 18.60 26.83
C ASP A 415 -18.09 17.25 26.30
N ILE A 416 -18.63 17.20 25.07
CA ILE A 416 -18.98 15.92 24.44
C ILE A 416 -17.74 15.07 24.17
N ASN A 417 -16.61 15.67 23.76
CA ASN A 417 -15.37 14.93 23.54
C ASN A 417 -14.85 14.28 24.83
N ARG A 418 -14.81 15.02 25.94
CA ARG A 418 -14.47 14.45 27.26
C ARG A 418 -15.45 13.36 27.69
N TYR A 419 -16.74 13.53 27.40
CA TYR A 419 -17.74 12.53 27.71
C TYR A 419 -17.54 11.23 26.92
N LYS A 420 -17.20 11.32 25.64
CA LYS A 420 -16.84 10.15 24.82
C LYS A 420 -15.64 9.40 25.41
N GLU A 421 -14.61 10.11 25.88
CA GLU A 421 -13.47 9.49 26.58
C GLU A 421 -13.90 8.74 27.85
N MET A 422 -14.86 9.28 28.61
CA MET A 422 -15.42 8.59 29.77
C MET A 422 -16.18 7.30 29.36
N ILE A 423 -16.97 7.33 28.28
CA ILE A 423 -17.65 6.14 27.75
C ILE A 423 -16.63 5.07 27.33
N ILE A 424 -15.60 5.46 26.57
CA ILE A 424 -14.50 4.60 26.13
C ILE A 424 -13.89 3.87 27.34
N GLN A 425 -13.56 4.61 28.41
CA GLN A 425 -12.99 4.04 29.63
C GLN A 425 -13.98 3.15 30.39
N GLN A 426 -15.24 3.59 30.53
CA GLN A 426 -16.24 2.86 31.30
C GLN A 426 -16.59 1.51 30.67
N TYR A 427 -16.70 1.46 29.34
CA TYR A 427 -17.13 0.27 28.60
C TYR A 427 -15.99 -0.48 27.91
N THR A 428 -14.75 0.00 28.02
CA THR A 428 -13.56 -0.62 27.38
C THR A 428 -13.73 -0.80 25.87
N VAL A 429 -14.32 0.20 25.20
CA VAL A 429 -14.46 0.24 23.73
C VAL A 429 -13.27 1.02 23.18
N ASP A 430 -12.60 0.55 22.12
CA ASP A 430 -11.44 1.25 21.57
C ASP A 430 -11.75 2.64 21.00
N GLU A 431 -12.95 2.82 20.45
CA GLU A 431 -13.35 4.04 19.77
C GLU A 431 -14.85 4.33 19.91
N PHE A 432 -15.17 5.60 20.18
CA PHE A 432 -16.55 6.10 20.20
C PHE A 432 -16.64 7.37 19.35
N LEU A 433 -17.49 7.36 18.32
CA LEU A 433 -17.65 8.46 17.36
C LEU A 433 -19.10 8.91 17.27
N THR A 434 -19.30 10.19 17.00
CA THR A 434 -20.56 10.70 16.44
C THR A 434 -20.54 10.61 14.92
N TYR A 435 -21.70 10.72 14.28
CA TYR A 435 -21.75 10.82 12.82
C TYR A 435 -21.07 12.10 12.30
N ASP A 436 -21.05 13.17 13.10
CA ASP A 436 -20.32 14.38 12.75
C ASP A 436 -18.80 14.13 12.83
N ASP A 437 -18.29 13.37 13.81
CA ASP A 437 -16.88 12.96 13.85
C ASP A 437 -16.51 12.10 12.63
N LEU A 438 -17.41 11.20 12.21
CA LEU A 438 -17.20 10.36 11.04
C LEU A 438 -17.13 11.20 9.75
N LEU A 439 -18.04 12.17 9.62
CA LEU A 439 -18.04 13.11 8.49
C LEU A 439 -16.79 13.98 8.48
N ASP A 440 -16.37 14.51 9.63
CA ASP A 440 -15.17 15.34 9.76
C ASP A 440 -13.92 14.54 9.39
N ARG A 441 -13.83 13.28 9.81
CA ARG A 441 -12.75 12.36 9.40
C ARG A 441 -12.72 12.15 7.90
N ALA A 442 -13.88 11.90 7.27
CA ALA A 442 -13.97 11.74 5.82
C ALA A 442 -13.57 13.04 5.09
N CYS A 443 -14.02 14.21 5.56
CA CYS A 443 -13.68 15.51 5.00
C CYS A 443 -12.18 15.84 5.14
N ASN A 444 -11.61 15.53 6.30
CA ASN A 444 -10.17 15.69 6.55
C ASN A 444 -9.36 14.75 5.66
N ALA A 445 -9.74 13.48 5.58
CA ALA A 445 -9.13 12.52 4.67
C ALA A 445 -9.21 13.01 3.22
N TYR A 446 -10.39 13.46 2.75
CA TYR A 446 -10.54 14.02 1.42
C TYR A 446 -9.67 15.26 1.20
N THR A 447 -9.62 16.21 2.13
CA THR A 447 -8.78 17.41 2.01
C THR A 447 -7.30 17.06 1.93
N VAL A 448 -6.86 16.12 2.75
CA VAL A 448 -5.47 15.62 2.78
C VAL A 448 -5.13 14.84 1.52
N LEU A 449 -6.03 13.97 1.05
CA LEU A 449 -5.89 13.20 -0.18
C LEU A 449 -5.96 14.12 -1.42
N THR A 450 -6.73 15.22 -1.38
CA THR A 450 -6.90 16.16 -2.52
C THR A 450 -5.91 17.33 -2.53
N GLY A 451 -5.25 17.65 -1.40
CA GLY A 451 -4.06 18.50 -1.34
C GLY A 451 -2.87 17.96 -2.17
N LEU A 452 -3.11 16.88 -2.91
CA LEU A 452 -2.22 16.19 -3.83
C LEU A 452 -2.63 16.37 -5.32
N SER A 453 -3.62 17.23 -5.64
CA SER A 453 -3.99 17.57 -7.03
C SER A 453 -2.92 18.44 -7.74
N PRO A 454 -2.68 18.32 -9.06
CA PRO A 454 -1.73 19.14 -9.81
C PRO A 454 -2.03 20.65 -9.79
N HIS A 455 -3.19 21.07 -9.27
CA HIS A 455 -3.60 22.46 -9.19
C HIS A 455 -3.95 22.82 -7.75
N GLY A 456 -3.08 23.59 -7.08
CA GLY A 456 -3.36 23.97 -5.69
C GLY A 456 -2.37 24.85 -4.94
N THR A 457 -1.44 25.56 -5.57
CA THR A 457 -0.95 26.82 -4.95
C THR A 457 -1.96 27.90 -5.22
N LYS A 458 -2.81 28.19 -4.24
CA LYS A 458 -3.25 29.52 -3.84
C LYS A 458 -4.00 29.39 -2.53
N GLY A 459 -3.38 29.88 -1.46
CA GLY A 459 -4.15 30.34 -0.33
C GLY A 459 -5.07 31.44 -0.84
N ASP A 460 -6.36 31.29 -0.61
CA ASP A 460 -7.29 32.39 -0.41
C ASP A 460 -8.61 31.84 0.10
N GLY A 461 -9.16 32.55 1.09
CA GLY A 461 -10.57 32.46 1.47
C GLY A 461 -10.87 31.53 2.61
N GLY A 462 -10.73 32.04 3.84
CA GLY A 462 -11.43 31.48 4.99
C GLY A 462 -12.93 31.37 4.70
N ILE A 463 -13.50 30.21 4.97
CA ILE A 463 -14.94 30.05 5.10
C ILE A 463 -15.26 30.32 6.57
N LYS A 464 -15.86 31.48 6.82
CA LYS A 464 -16.56 31.76 8.08
C LYS A 464 -17.80 30.86 8.15
N ILE A 465 -17.92 30.23 9.32
CA ILE A 465 -19.11 29.68 10.02
C ILE A 465 -20.36 29.45 9.16
#